data_AF-A0A1Y3NLP1-F1
#
_entry.id   AF-A0A1Y3NLP1-F1
#
_cell.length_a   1.000
_cell.length_b   1.000
_cell.length_c   1.000
_cell.angle_alpha   90.00
_cell.angle_beta   90.00
_cell.angle_gamma   90.00
#
_symmetry.space_group_name_H-M   'P 1'
#
loop_
_entity.id
_entity.type
_entity.pdbx_description
1 polymer ?
#
loop_
_entity_poly.entity_id
_entity_poly.type
_entity_poly.pdbx_seq_one_letter_code
_entity_poly.pdbx_strand_id
1 'polypeptide(L)'
;MLRKWIIYIEKFGGNNYLNFKNIHLCYLDNNCAISNNNNDSYERYNTEILLSGSKSIVNITDTNFENIYGERGIIVSNGGILLMINNKFNSCSFQNGLIEIDKKKHYNENYIDGYISINSSFFNNITSKNGAILNIKSLSEVPYEKIISFSDSTFINNTALNFGGVIYSISQYTNKYVSFENCTFKDNQANFGSISYSINKLSEPSFSNINELKKIKGAFVTNPSKIKINGDINNNNNISLFSGEFLPENITCNE
;
A
#
# COMPACT_ATOMS: atom_id res chain seq x y z
N MET A 1 23.47 -0.31 -20.70
CA MET A 1 22.83 0.76 -19.91
C MET A 1 21.39 0.86 -20.37
N LEU A 2 20.46 0.15 -19.73
CA LEU A 2 19.03 0.21 -20.06
C LEU A 2 18.48 1.52 -19.49
N ARG A 3 18.05 2.43 -20.37
CA ARG A 3 17.43 3.70 -19.95
C ARG A 3 16.04 3.38 -19.38
N LYS A 4 15.76 3.85 -18.17
CA LYS A 4 14.47 3.70 -17.50
C LYS A 4 13.44 4.61 -18.20
N TRP A 5 12.31 4.06 -18.60
CA TRP A 5 11.24 4.82 -19.25
C TRP A 5 10.32 5.38 -18.17
N ILE A 6 10.32 6.69 -17.98
CA ILE A 6 9.22 7.37 -17.26
C ILE A 6 8.11 7.56 -18.29
N ILE A 7 6.93 6.99 -18.02
CA ILE A 7 5.77 7.15 -18.89
C ILE A 7 5.23 8.58 -18.65
N TYR A 8 5.52 9.48 -19.58
CA TYR A 8 4.83 10.77 -19.66
C TYR A 8 3.49 10.55 -20.37
N ILE A 9 2.39 10.54 -19.61
CA ILE A 9 1.04 10.47 -20.17
C ILE A 9 0.61 11.90 -20.52
N GLU A 10 0.84 12.33 -21.76
CA GLU A 10 0.16 13.51 -22.29
C GLU A 10 -1.26 13.13 -22.75
N LYS A 11 -2.21 14.04 -22.54
CA LYS A 11 -3.63 13.85 -22.79
C LYS A 11 -3.88 13.62 -24.28
N PHE A 12 -4.10 12.37 -24.70
CA PHE A 12 -4.52 12.06 -26.06
C PHE A 12 -6.04 12.20 -26.18
N GLY A 13 -6.52 13.17 -26.96
CA GLY A 13 -7.92 13.32 -27.30
C GLY A 13 -8.37 12.21 -28.26
N GLY A 14 -8.83 11.08 -27.72
CA GLY A 14 -9.43 9.97 -28.46
C GLY A 14 -9.74 8.81 -27.52
N ASN A 15 -10.78 8.01 -27.82
CA ASN A 15 -11.16 6.79 -27.09
C ASN A 15 -10.13 5.65 -27.25
N ASN A 16 -8.85 5.96 -27.07
CA ASN A 16 -7.77 5.00 -27.23
C ASN A 16 -7.52 4.36 -25.87
N TYR A 17 -7.94 3.11 -25.74
CA TYR A 17 -7.57 2.24 -24.63
C TYR A 17 -6.04 2.12 -24.60
N LEU A 18 -5.41 2.57 -23.52
CA LEU A 18 -3.95 2.48 -23.36
C LEU A 18 -3.58 1.12 -22.74
N ASN A 19 -2.50 0.51 -23.22
CA ASN A 19 -2.04 -0.78 -22.72
C ASN A 19 -0.53 -0.77 -22.48
N PHE A 20 -0.14 -0.79 -21.21
CA PHE A 20 1.25 -0.89 -20.76
C PHE A 20 1.52 -2.31 -20.30
N LYS A 21 2.50 -2.98 -20.91
CA LYS A 21 2.82 -4.37 -20.60
C LYS A 21 4.30 -4.68 -20.52
N ASN A 22 4.65 -5.69 -19.73
CA ASN A 22 6.00 -6.29 -19.67
C ASN A 22 7.10 -5.27 -19.29
N ILE A 23 6.81 -4.44 -18.30
CA ILE A 23 7.74 -3.41 -17.84
C ILE A 23 8.63 -3.99 -16.73
N HIS A 24 9.94 -3.85 -16.91
CA HIS A 24 10.99 -4.26 -15.95
C HIS A 24 10.95 -5.74 -15.55
N LEU A 25 10.76 -6.62 -16.53
CA LEU A 25 10.87 -8.09 -16.35
C LEU A 25 12.19 -8.54 -15.70
N CYS A 26 13.27 -7.75 -15.81
CA CYS A 26 14.54 -8.03 -15.15
C CYS A 26 14.43 -8.19 -13.62
N TYR A 27 13.35 -7.70 -13.01
CA TYR A 27 13.11 -7.81 -11.58
C TYR A 27 12.76 -9.24 -11.16
N LEU A 28 12.21 -10.05 -12.08
CA LEU A 28 11.91 -11.46 -11.85
C LEU A 28 13.18 -12.29 -11.63
N ASP A 29 14.24 -11.96 -12.36
CA ASP A 29 15.50 -12.70 -12.31
C ASP A 29 16.55 -12.02 -11.41
N ASN A 30 16.18 -10.97 -10.66
CA ASN A 30 17.09 -10.12 -9.88
C ASN A 30 18.26 -9.55 -10.72
N ASN A 31 18.03 -9.33 -12.02
CA ASN A 31 19.04 -8.90 -12.99
C ASN A 31 18.90 -7.44 -13.41
N CYS A 32 18.01 -6.67 -12.77
CA CYS A 32 17.92 -5.24 -13.04
C CYS A 32 19.21 -4.55 -12.57
N ALA A 33 19.90 -3.89 -13.50
CA ALA A 33 21.06 -3.06 -13.16
C ALA A 33 20.60 -1.88 -12.31
N ILE A 34 20.80 -1.96 -10.99
CA ILE A 34 20.59 -0.84 -10.09
C ILE A 34 21.74 0.14 -10.34
N SER A 35 21.42 1.33 -10.85
CA SER A 35 22.43 2.37 -10.97
C SER A 35 22.82 2.82 -9.57
N ASN A 36 24.00 2.41 -9.09
CA ASN A 36 24.61 2.86 -7.82
C ASN A 36 25.03 4.35 -7.84
N ASN A 37 24.39 5.18 -8.68
CA ASN A 37 24.64 6.61 -8.71
C ASN A 37 23.98 7.23 -7.47
N ASN A 38 24.77 7.34 -6.41
CA ASN A 38 24.40 7.89 -5.10
C ASN A 38 23.91 9.37 -5.12
N ASN A 39 23.81 10.00 -6.28
CA ASN A 39 23.57 11.45 -6.40
C ASN A 39 22.18 11.83 -6.95
N ASP A 40 21.43 10.91 -7.53
CA ASP A 40 20.05 11.18 -7.96
C ASP A 40 19.07 10.52 -7.01
N SER A 41 17.97 11.21 -6.72
CA SER A 41 17.02 10.81 -5.67
C SER A 41 16.49 9.40 -5.90
N TYR A 42 16.80 8.51 -4.95
CA TYR A 42 16.42 7.10 -4.88
C TYR A 42 14.97 6.80 -5.30
N GLU A 43 14.05 7.75 -5.11
CA GLU A 43 12.65 7.64 -5.49
C GLU A 43 12.40 7.62 -7.01
N ARG A 44 13.11 8.44 -7.78
CA ARG A 44 12.95 8.51 -9.24
C ARG A 44 13.32 7.17 -9.88
N TYR A 45 14.33 6.51 -9.33
CA TYR A 45 14.86 5.27 -9.91
C TYR A 45 14.13 4.02 -9.51
N ASN A 46 13.18 4.08 -8.57
CA ASN A 46 12.53 2.87 -8.05
C ASN A 46 11.01 2.87 -8.25
N THR A 47 10.48 3.89 -8.93
CA THR A 47 9.05 4.00 -9.27
C THR A 47 8.83 3.53 -10.71
N GLU A 48 7.88 2.62 -10.93
CA GLU A 48 7.76 1.90 -12.21
C GLU A 48 6.64 2.36 -13.14
N ILE A 49 5.56 2.91 -12.59
CA ILE A 49 4.41 3.36 -13.37
C ILE A 49 4.37 4.87 -13.43
N LEU A 50 4.29 5.53 -12.27
CA LEU A 50 4.07 6.97 -12.20
C LEU A 50 4.76 7.59 -11.01
N LEU A 51 5.58 8.60 -11.29
CA LEU A 51 6.03 9.57 -10.29
C LEU A 51 5.42 10.94 -10.62
N SER A 52 4.37 11.29 -9.91
CA SER A 52 3.69 12.59 -10.06
C SER A 52 4.43 13.64 -9.25
N GLY A 53 4.94 14.71 -9.87
CA GLY A 53 5.64 15.79 -9.16
C GLY A 53 4.71 16.65 -8.28
N SER A 54 5.28 17.52 -7.45
CA SER A 54 4.49 18.36 -6.53
C SER A 54 3.50 19.25 -7.29
N LYS A 55 2.27 19.39 -6.77
CA LYS A 55 1.18 20.20 -7.35
C LYS A 55 0.80 19.84 -8.79
N SER A 56 1.15 18.64 -9.25
CA SER A 56 0.74 18.14 -10.57
C SER A 56 -0.65 17.53 -10.52
N ILE A 57 -1.36 17.54 -11.65
CA ILE A 57 -2.64 16.83 -11.81
C ILE A 57 -2.44 15.79 -12.90
N VAL A 58 -2.58 14.52 -12.56
CA VAL A 58 -2.43 13.38 -13.46
C VAL A 58 -3.76 12.63 -13.52
N ASN A 59 -4.28 12.50 -14.74
CA ASN A 59 -5.50 11.75 -15.01
C ASN A 59 -5.16 10.53 -15.87
N ILE A 60 -5.48 9.34 -15.40
CA ILE A 60 -5.28 8.08 -16.12
C ILE A 60 -6.65 7.41 -16.25
N THR A 61 -7.13 7.25 -17.46
CA THR A 61 -8.42 6.58 -17.71
C THR A 61 -8.26 5.45 -18.71
N ASP A 62 -9.11 4.43 -18.60
CA ASP A 62 -9.25 3.37 -19.61
C ASP A 62 -7.90 2.71 -19.97
N THR A 63 -7.06 2.47 -18.95
CA THR A 63 -5.71 1.97 -19.13
C THR A 63 -5.53 0.59 -18.51
N ASN A 64 -4.90 -0.32 -19.25
CA ASN A 64 -4.44 -1.62 -18.76
C ASN A 64 -2.94 -1.57 -18.44
N PHE A 65 -2.60 -2.04 -17.24
CA PHE A 65 -1.25 -2.23 -16.74
C PHE A 65 -1.06 -3.72 -16.48
N GLU A 66 -0.16 -4.37 -17.21
CA GLU A 66 0.01 -5.82 -17.17
C GLU A 66 1.49 -6.22 -17.05
N ASN A 67 1.81 -7.18 -16.17
CA ASN A 67 3.18 -7.70 -16.01
C ASN A 67 4.21 -6.57 -15.79
N ILE A 68 3.92 -5.71 -14.80
CA ILE A 68 4.83 -4.63 -14.37
C ILE A 68 5.47 -5.05 -13.06
N TYR A 69 6.80 -4.97 -12.99
CA TYR A 69 7.57 -5.42 -11.83
C TYR A 69 8.51 -4.33 -11.33
N GLY A 70 8.69 -4.23 -10.01
CA GLY A 70 9.74 -3.39 -9.44
C GLY A 70 9.60 -3.14 -7.95
N GLU A 71 10.14 -2.03 -7.47
CA GLU A 71 10.08 -1.73 -6.03
C GLU A 71 8.72 -1.15 -5.63
N ARG A 72 8.20 -0.18 -6.39
CA ARG A 72 6.90 0.46 -6.15
C ARG A 72 6.28 0.92 -7.47
N GLY A 73 4.95 0.89 -7.56
CA GLY A 73 4.26 1.27 -8.80
C GLY A 73 4.15 2.79 -8.96
N ILE A 74 3.50 3.44 -7.99
CA ILE A 74 3.01 4.81 -8.08
C ILE A 74 3.46 5.60 -6.85
N ILE A 75 3.97 6.80 -7.08
CA ILE A 75 4.18 7.84 -6.07
C ILE A 75 3.47 9.11 -6.55
N VAL A 76 2.75 9.76 -5.63
CA VAL A 76 2.21 11.10 -5.84
C VAL A 76 2.86 12.06 -4.86
N SER A 77 3.60 13.03 -5.41
CA SER A 77 4.32 14.02 -4.62
C SER A 77 3.39 15.04 -3.95
N ASN A 78 3.95 15.95 -3.15
CA ASN A 78 3.19 16.89 -2.32
C ASN A 78 2.15 17.69 -3.10
N GLY A 79 0.91 17.67 -2.65
CA GLY A 79 -0.19 18.40 -3.29
C GLY A 79 -0.46 17.98 -4.74
N GLY A 80 0.15 16.90 -5.21
CA GLY A 80 -0.20 16.26 -6.47
C GLY A 80 -1.60 15.64 -6.38
N ILE A 81 -2.27 15.53 -7.51
CA ILE A 81 -3.61 14.96 -7.66
C ILE A 81 -3.49 13.86 -8.70
N LEU A 82 -3.76 12.62 -8.31
CA LEU A 82 -3.88 11.48 -9.21
C LEU A 82 -5.33 11.03 -9.26
N LEU A 83 -5.92 11.10 -10.44
CA LEU A 83 -7.26 10.58 -10.72
C LEU A 83 -7.13 9.38 -11.67
N MET A 84 -7.63 8.22 -11.24
CA MET A 84 -7.62 6.99 -12.03
C MET A 84 -9.05 6.47 -12.21
N ILE A 85 -9.52 6.32 -13.44
CA ILE A 85 -10.88 5.86 -13.74
C ILE A 85 -10.86 4.70 -14.72
N ASN A 86 -11.58 3.62 -14.43
CA ASN A 86 -11.72 2.47 -15.34
C ASN A 86 -10.37 1.86 -15.76
N ASN A 87 -9.44 1.71 -14.80
CA ASN A 87 -8.13 1.13 -15.06
C ASN A 87 -8.08 -0.34 -14.64
N LYS A 88 -7.22 -1.10 -15.29
CA LYS A 88 -6.96 -2.50 -14.97
C LYS A 88 -5.49 -2.70 -14.62
N PHE A 89 -5.22 -3.33 -13.49
CA PHE A 89 -3.89 -3.79 -13.08
C PHE A 89 -3.93 -5.32 -13.00
N ASN A 90 -3.06 -5.99 -13.75
CA ASN A 90 -3.05 -7.44 -13.87
C ASN A 90 -1.64 -8.02 -13.74
N SER A 91 -1.45 -8.97 -12.83
CA SER A 91 -0.19 -9.73 -12.71
C SER A 91 1.05 -8.85 -12.51
N CYS A 92 0.92 -7.80 -11.71
CA CYS A 92 2.02 -6.91 -11.36
C CYS A 92 2.64 -7.31 -10.01
N SER A 93 3.92 -7.00 -9.81
CA SER A 93 4.60 -7.22 -8.52
C SER A 93 5.41 -6.00 -8.10
N PHE A 94 5.15 -5.52 -6.89
CA PHE A 94 5.85 -4.37 -6.33
C PHE A 94 6.29 -4.68 -4.92
N GLN A 95 7.58 -4.60 -4.62
CA GLN A 95 8.10 -4.90 -3.29
C GLN A 95 7.36 -4.13 -2.18
N ASN A 96 7.11 -2.85 -2.40
CA ASN A 96 6.44 -1.93 -1.48
C ASN A 96 4.99 -1.63 -1.88
N GLY A 97 4.35 -2.48 -2.68
CA GLY A 97 2.96 -2.29 -3.11
C GLY A 97 2.82 -1.39 -4.33
N LEU A 98 1.63 -1.42 -4.94
CA LEU A 98 1.31 -0.57 -6.10
C LEU A 98 1.44 0.92 -5.74
N ILE A 99 0.96 1.32 -4.56
CA ILE A 99 1.05 2.67 -4.03
C ILE A 99 1.76 2.62 -2.69
N GLU A 100 2.91 3.28 -2.59
CA GLU A 100 3.69 3.39 -1.36
C GLU A 100 3.57 4.79 -0.75
N ILE A 101 3.37 4.86 0.57
CA ILE A 101 3.30 6.11 1.32
C ILE A 101 4.17 6.05 2.57
N ASP A 102 5.21 6.88 2.59
CA ASP A 102 6.14 6.98 3.70
C ASP A 102 6.71 8.38 3.91
N LYS A 103 5.97 9.26 4.58
CA LYS A 103 6.43 10.63 4.86
C LYS A 103 7.77 10.70 5.63
N LYS A 104 8.03 9.77 6.56
CA LYS A 104 9.22 9.82 7.44
C LYS A 104 10.54 9.57 6.71
N LYS A 105 10.53 8.82 5.62
CA LYS A 105 11.76 8.55 4.85
C LYS A 105 12.33 9.82 4.20
N HIS A 106 11.52 10.86 4.04
CA HIS A 106 11.84 12.05 3.26
C HIS A 106 12.04 13.26 4.18
N TYR A 107 13.09 13.22 5.00
CA TYR A 107 13.38 14.22 6.05
C TYR A 107 13.55 15.67 5.55
N ASN A 108 13.74 15.89 4.24
CA ASN A 108 13.96 17.23 3.68
C ASN A 108 12.89 17.68 2.68
N GLU A 109 11.97 16.81 2.28
CA GLU A 109 11.05 17.09 1.19
C GLU A 109 9.69 16.45 1.53
N ASN A 110 8.64 17.27 1.58
CA ASN A 110 7.30 16.91 2.05
C ASN A 110 6.57 15.93 1.09
N TYR A 111 7.23 14.90 0.58
CA TYR A 111 6.84 14.32 -0.70
C TYR A 111 5.52 13.58 -0.72
N ILE A 112 5.01 12.97 0.35
CA ILE A 112 3.89 12.03 0.17
C ILE A 112 2.66 12.44 0.96
N ASP A 113 1.93 13.40 0.41
CA ASP A 113 0.59 13.83 0.84
C ASP A 113 -0.35 14.17 -0.35
N GLY A 114 -0.01 13.71 -1.56
CA GLY A 114 -0.83 13.92 -2.75
C GLY A 114 -2.18 13.20 -2.67
N TYR A 115 -3.19 13.81 -3.26
CA TYR A 115 -4.55 13.25 -3.37
C TYR A 115 -4.59 12.15 -4.43
N ILE A 116 -5.14 11.00 -4.07
CA ILE A 116 -5.29 9.83 -4.93
C ILE A 116 -6.75 9.40 -4.93
N SER A 117 -7.41 9.46 -6.09
CA SER A 117 -8.75 8.95 -6.27
C SER A 117 -8.78 7.92 -7.39
N ILE A 118 -9.22 6.71 -7.05
CA ILE A 118 -9.28 5.57 -7.96
C ILE A 118 -10.71 5.06 -8.01
N ASN A 119 -11.35 5.16 -9.17
CA ASN A 119 -12.75 4.79 -9.38
C ASN A 119 -12.89 3.70 -10.44
N SER A 120 -13.86 2.81 -10.25
CA SER A 120 -14.27 1.77 -11.22
C SER A 120 -13.11 0.94 -11.76
N SER A 121 -12.09 0.66 -10.94
CA SER A 121 -10.85 0.02 -11.38
C SER A 121 -10.75 -1.43 -10.89
N PHE A 122 -9.99 -2.24 -11.63
CA PHE A 122 -9.83 -3.67 -11.38
C PHE A 122 -8.38 -4.00 -11.04
N PHE A 123 -8.16 -4.60 -9.88
CA PHE A 123 -6.85 -4.99 -9.38
C PHE A 123 -6.81 -6.51 -9.20
N ASN A 124 -6.05 -7.19 -10.05
CA ASN A 124 -5.99 -8.64 -10.05
C ASN A 124 -4.57 -9.17 -10.04
N ASN A 125 -4.33 -10.15 -9.16
CA ASN A 125 -3.05 -10.84 -9.06
C ASN A 125 -1.87 -9.86 -8.85
N ILE A 126 -2.06 -8.86 -7.98
CA ILE A 126 -0.98 -7.94 -7.58
C ILE A 126 -0.26 -8.53 -6.37
N THR A 127 1.07 -8.59 -6.42
CA THR A 127 1.90 -9.13 -5.33
C THR A 127 2.79 -8.08 -4.69
N SER A 128 2.96 -8.15 -3.36
CA SER A 128 3.93 -7.31 -2.63
C SER A 128 4.46 -7.96 -1.35
N LYS A 129 5.38 -7.29 -0.65
CA LYS A 129 5.80 -7.72 0.70
C LYS A 129 4.73 -7.44 1.75
N ASN A 130 4.13 -6.24 1.72
CA ASN A 130 3.06 -5.79 2.60
C ASN A 130 2.12 -4.89 1.78
N GLY A 131 0.80 -5.02 1.93
CA GLY A 131 -0.14 -4.17 1.21
C GLY A 131 0.03 -4.25 -0.30
N ALA A 132 -0.58 -5.23 -0.98
CA ALA A 132 -0.39 -5.41 -2.42
C ALA A 132 -0.72 -4.14 -3.22
N ILE A 133 -1.81 -3.47 -2.81
CA ILE A 133 -2.27 -2.24 -3.46
C ILE A 133 -1.74 -1.01 -2.74
N LEU A 134 -1.88 -0.96 -1.42
CA LEU A 134 -1.56 0.21 -0.63
C LEU A 134 -0.69 -0.14 0.59
N ASN A 135 0.49 0.46 0.66
CA ASN A 135 1.47 0.23 1.71
C ASN A 135 1.82 1.57 2.40
N ILE A 136 1.22 1.80 3.56
CA ILE A 136 1.33 3.05 4.31
C ILE A 136 2.24 2.84 5.53
N LYS A 137 3.44 3.37 5.45
CA LYS A 137 4.41 3.37 6.54
C LYS A 137 4.23 4.59 7.45
N SER A 138 3.89 5.74 6.87
CA SER A 138 3.61 6.93 7.67
C SER A 138 2.76 7.95 6.92
N LEU A 139 1.72 8.44 7.60
CA LEU A 139 0.95 9.66 7.27
C LEU A 139 1.17 10.67 8.38
N SER A 140 1.13 11.96 8.05
CA SER A 140 1.02 13.04 9.03
C SER A 140 -0.42 13.45 9.23
N GLU A 141 -0.71 14.01 10.40
CA GLU A 141 -1.92 14.82 10.56
C GLU A 141 -1.83 16.03 9.63
N VAL A 142 -2.76 16.11 8.70
CA VAL A 142 -2.94 17.25 7.81
C VAL A 142 -4.34 17.82 8.01
N PRO A 143 -4.53 19.13 7.83
CA PRO A 143 -5.82 19.77 8.05
C PRO A 143 -6.88 19.44 6.99
N TYR A 144 -6.53 18.71 5.92
CA TYR A 144 -7.41 18.44 4.79
C TYR A 144 -8.10 17.07 4.90
N GLU A 145 -9.33 16.96 4.40
CA GLU A 145 -10.10 15.72 4.39
C GLU A 145 -9.67 14.77 3.25
N LYS A 146 -9.68 13.45 3.53
CA LYS A 146 -9.49 12.30 2.60
C LYS A 146 -8.42 12.47 1.50
N ILE A 147 -7.27 11.83 1.71
CA ILE A 147 -6.14 11.86 0.76
C ILE A 147 -6.24 10.71 -0.25
N ILE A 148 -6.83 9.58 0.11
CA ILE A 148 -6.83 8.36 -0.71
C ILE A 148 -8.21 7.72 -0.70
N SER A 149 -8.83 7.60 -1.87
CA SER A 149 -10.14 6.99 -2.02
C SER A 149 -10.17 5.98 -3.15
N PHE A 150 -10.71 4.80 -2.86
CA PHE A 150 -11.09 3.80 -3.84
C PHE A 150 -12.62 3.71 -3.87
N SER A 151 -13.22 3.85 -5.05
CA SER A 151 -14.66 3.71 -5.23
C SER A 151 -14.99 2.74 -6.36
N ASP A 152 -16.05 1.95 -6.16
CA ASP A 152 -16.61 1.02 -7.17
C ASP A 152 -15.56 0.08 -7.77
N SER A 153 -14.52 -0.24 -7.01
CA SER A 153 -13.33 -0.95 -7.48
C SER A 153 -13.30 -2.39 -6.95
N THR A 154 -12.60 -3.25 -7.67
CA THR A 154 -12.58 -4.69 -7.39
C THR A 154 -11.16 -5.20 -7.20
N PHE A 155 -10.92 -5.91 -6.10
CA PHE A 155 -9.63 -6.43 -5.66
C PHE A 155 -9.68 -7.96 -5.58
N ILE A 156 -9.04 -8.65 -6.52
CA ILE A 156 -9.09 -10.11 -6.65
C ILE A 156 -7.69 -10.72 -6.63
N ASN A 157 -7.51 -11.82 -5.88
CA ASN A 157 -6.27 -12.61 -5.87
C ASN A 157 -5.01 -11.79 -5.55
N ASN A 158 -5.13 -10.66 -4.87
CA ASN A 158 -3.96 -9.86 -4.49
C ASN A 158 -3.29 -10.49 -3.28
N THR A 159 -1.96 -10.58 -3.30
CA THR A 159 -1.20 -11.30 -2.28
C THR A 159 -0.10 -10.42 -1.71
N ALA A 160 -0.14 -10.17 -0.41
CA ALA A 160 0.99 -9.62 0.33
C ALA A 160 1.69 -10.73 1.11
N LEU A 161 3.02 -10.78 1.07
CA LEU A 161 3.77 -11.86 1.73
C LEU A 161 3.51 -11.90 3.25
N ASN A 162 3.48 -10.74 3.92
CA ASN A 162 3.36 -10.70 5.39
C ASN A 162 2.03 -10.14 5.87
N PHE A 163 1.72 -8.89 5.54
CA PHE A 163 0.63 -8.15 6.18
C PHE A 163 -0.26 -7.45 5.16
N GLY A 164 -1.58 -7.52 5.36
CA GLY A 164 -2.55 -6.73 4.62
C GLY A 164 -2.59 -7.09 3.14
N GLY A 165 -3.37 -8.10 2.75
CA GLY A 165 -3.42 -8.59 1.37
C GLY A 165 -3.77 -7.52 0.35
N VAL A 166 -4.54 -6.50 0.73
CA VAL A 166 -4.81 -5.32 -0.09
C VAL A 166 -4.11 -4.08 0.49
N ILE A 167 -4.33 -3.81 1.78
CA ILE A 167 -3.79 -2.65 2.45
C ILE A 167 -3.03 -3.02 3.72
N TYR A 168 -1.83 -2.49 3.82
CA TYR A 168 -1.04 -2.46 5.04
C TYR A 168 -0.89 -1.01 5.49
N SER A 169 -1.21 -0.73 6.74
CA SER A 169 -0.89 0.56 7.35
C SER A 169 -0.42 0.45 8.79
N ILE A 170 0.64 1.19 9.11
CA ILE A 170 1.07 1.45 10.48
C ILE A 170 0.89 2.91 10.90
N SER A 171 0.19 3.72 10.10
CA SER A 171 -0.12 5.09 10.48
C SER A 171 -1.39 5.19 11.34
N GLN A 172 -1.30 5.96 12.42
CA GLN A 172 -2.43 6.28 13.31
C GLN A 172 -3.54 7.09 12.63
N TYR A 173 -3.27 7.72 11.49
CA TYR A 173 -4.21 8.62 10.81
C TYR A 173 -4.93 7.98 9.62
N THR A 174 -4.69 6.70 9.35
CA THR A 174 -5.21 6.00 8.17
C THR A 174 -6.73 6.05 8.09
N ASN A 175 -7.43 5.95 9.22
CA ASN A 175 -8.89 6.03 9.31
C ASN A 175 -9.47 7.37 8.80
N LYS A 176 -8.70 8.47 8.91
CA LYS A 176 -9.12 9.80 8.45
C LYS A 176 -8.94 9.98 6.94
N TYR A 177 -7.93 9.32 6.37
CA TYR A 177 -7.44 9.66 5.03
C TYR A 177 -7.63 8.59 3.99
N VAL A 178 -7.97 7.36 4.38
CA VAL A 178 -8.11 6.22 3.46
C VAL A 178 -9.52 5.66 3.51
N SER A 179 -10.16 5.55 2.34
CA SER A 179 -11.52 5.03 2.23
C SER A 179 -11.71 4.09 1.03
N PHE A 180 -12.56 3.08 1.25
CA PHE A 180 -13.02 2.12 0.26
C PHE A 180 -14.55 2.12 0.21
N GLU A 181 -15.11 2.75 -0.81
CA GLU A 181 -16.55 2.91 -1.02
C GLU A 181 -17.02 1.95 -2.12
N ASN A 182 -18.04 1.13 -1.85
CA ASN A 182 -18.61 0.15 -2.79
C ASN A 182 -17.59 -0.78 -3.45
N CYS A 183 -16.54 -1.16 -2.71
CA CYS A 183 -15.47 -2.00 -3.24
C CYS A 183 -15.73 -3.50 -2.98
N THR A 184 -15.29 -4.34 -3.92
CA THR A 184 -15.36 -5.80 -3.81
C THR A 184 -13.98 -6.39 -3.51
N PHE A 185 -13.90 -7.27 -2.52
CA PHE A 185 -12.67 -7.95 -2.12
C PHE A 185 -12.88 -9.46 -2.19
N LYS A 186 -12.10 -10.15 -3.02
CA LYS A 186 -12.23 -11.59 -3.23
C LYS A 186 -10.88 -12.28 -3.29
N ASP A 187 -10.72 -13.36 -2.53
CA ASP A 187 -9.56 -14.26 -2.57
C ASP A 187 -8.20 -13.56 -2.41
N ASN A 188 -8.17 -12.40 -1.74
CA ASN A 188 -6.93 -11.72 -1.37
C ASN A 188 -6.26 -12.46 -0.20
N GLN A 189 -4.93 -12.42 -0.12
CA GLN A 189 -4.16 -13.24 0.82
C GLN A 189 -3.00 -12.44 1.46
N ALA A 190 -2.76 -12.74 2.74
CA ALA A 190 -1.53 -12.39 3.46
C ALA A 190 -1.41 -13.31 4.68
N ASN A 191 -0.20 -13.42 5.27
CA ASN A 191 -0.04 -14.16 6.53
C ASN A 191 -0.94 -13.58 7.63
N PHE A 192 -1.11 -12.25 7.65
CA PHE A 192 -1.98 -11.55 8.59
C PHE A 192 -2.80 -10.46 7.91
N GLY A 193 -4.13 -10.55 8.02
CA GLY A 193 -5.04 -9.57 7.43
C GLY A 193 -5.18 -9.79 5.93
N SER A 194 -6.05 -10.69 5.51
CA SER A 194 -6.22 -11.00 4.08
C SER A 194 -6.73 -9.81 3.25
N ILE A 195 -7.35 -8.81 3.89
CA ILE A 195 -7.72 -7.53 3.29
C ILE A 195 -6.86 -6.41 3.88
N SER A 196 -6.94 -6.21 5.20
CA SER A 196 -6.38 -5.03 5.87
C SER A 196 -5.55 -5.42 7.08
N TYR A 197 -4.36 -4.83 7.17
CA TYR A 197 -3.59 -4.76 8.39
C TYR A 197 -3.48 -3.30 8.86
N SER A 198 -3.76 -3.03 10.13
CA SER A 198 -3.70 -1.69 10.72
C SER A 198 -2.96 -1.69 12.06
N ILE A 199 -2.28 -0.59 12.44
CA ILE A 199 -1.56 -0.54 13.73
C ILE A 199 -2.49 -0.80 14.92
N ASN A 200 -3.71 -0.27 14.87
CA ASN A 200 -4.77 -0.55 15.84
C ASN A 200 -6.15 -0.36 15.19
N LYS A 201 -7.21 -0.72 15.92
CA LYS A 201 -8.60 -0.64 15.43
C LYS A 201 -9.06 0.79 15.10
N LEU A 202 -8.59 1.78 15.86
CA LEU A 202 -8.97 3.19 15.66
C LEU A 202 -8.34 3.75 14.38
N SER A 203 -7.23 3.18 13.94
CA SER A 203 -6.54 3.51 12.70
C SER A 203 -6.95 2.66 11.50
N GLU A 204 -7.97 1.79 11.61
CA GLU A 204 -8.44 1.01 10.45
C GLU A 204 -8.96 1.97 9.35
N PRO A 205 -8.65 1.73 8.06
CA PRO A 205 -9.24 2.48 6.96
C PRO A 205 -10.76 2.41 6.99
N SER A 206 -11.42 3.39 6.39
CA SER A 206 -12.88 3.37 6.26
C SER A 206 -13.30 2.41 5.13
N PHE A 207 -14.22 1.49 5.42
CA PHE A 207 -14.84 0.62 4.42
C PHE A 207 -16.36 0.75 4.52
N SER A 208 -17.02 1.09 3.42
CA SER A 208 -18.48 1.21 3.34
C SER A 208 -19.24 -0.07 3.75
N ASN A 209 -18.67 -1.24 3.47
CA ASN A 209 -19.21 -2.57 3.79
C ASN A 209 -18.44 -3.28 4.92
N ILE A 210 -17.82 -2.55 5.85
CA ILE A 210 -16.95 -3.12 6.91
C ILE A 210 -17.63 -4.23 7.73
N ASN A 211 -18.93 -4.14 7.96
CA ASN A 211 -19.68 -5.12 8.75
C ASN A 211 -19.77 -6.50 8.06
N GLU A 212 -19.78 -6.52 6.73
CA GLU A 212 -19.77 -7.75 5.94
C GLU A 212 -18.35 -8.32 5.89
N LEU A 213 -17.37 -7.45 5.61
CA LEU A 213 -15.98 -7.86 5.47
C LEU A 213 -15.40 -8.40 6.80
N LYS A 214 -15.83 -7.88 7.95
CA LYS A 214 -15.42 -8.40 9.28
C LYS A 214 -15.95 -9.79 9.60
N LYS A 215 -16.92 -10.31 8.85
CA LYS A 215 -17.37 -11.72 8.98
C LYS A 215 -16.36 -12.70 8.37
N ILE A 216 -15.48 -12.23 7.49
CA ILE A 216 -14.42 -13.04 6.88
C ILE A 216 -13.29 -13.21 7.91
N LYS A 217 -13.07 -14.45 8.36
CA LYS A 217 -12.05 -14.77 9.36
C LYS A 217 -10.66 -14.34 8.86
N GLY A 218 -9.97 -13.53 9.65
CA GLY A 218 -8.61 -13.08 9.34
C GLY A 218 -8.51 -11.98 8.27
N ALA A 219 -9.64 -11.43 7.79
CA ALA A 219 -9.61 -10.34 6.80
C ALA A 219 -9.03 -9.04 7.35
N PHE A 220 -9.31 -8.74 8.61
CA PHE A 220 -8.82 -7.56 9.31
C PHE A 220 -7.98 -8.02 10.49
N VAL A 221 -6.73 -7.59 10.51
CA VAL A 221 -5.82 -7.84 11.63
C VAL A 221 -5.22 -6.52 12.07
N THR A 222 -5.00 -6.40 13.37
CA THR A 222 -4.19 -5.32 13.94
C THR A 222 -3.03 -5.92 14.71
N ASN A 223 -2.02 -5.11 15.02
CA ASN A 223 -0.94 -5.57 15.91
C ASN A 223 -1.57 -6.14 17.20
N PRO A 224 -1.25 -7.39 17.62
CA PRO A 224 -1.77 -7.94 18.86
C PRO A 224 -1.42 -7.03 20.04
N SER A 225 -2.45 -6.65 20.80
CA SER A 225 -2.35 -5.73 21.94
C SER A 225 -2.66 -6.40 23.28
N LYS A 226 -2.75 -7.74 23.33
CA LYS A 226 -3.12 -8.46 24.55
C LYS A 226 -2.12 -9.58 24.85
N ILE A 227 -1.32 -9.34 25.87
CA ILE A 227 -0.63 -10.38 26.63
C ILE A 227 -1.53 -10.68 27.83
N LYS A 228 -2.04 -11.90 27.94
CA LYS A 228 -2.78 -12.37 29.11
C LYS A 228 -1.83 -13.22 29.93
N ILE A 229 -1.44 -12.73 31.11
CA ILE A 229 -0.63 -13.48 32.06
C ILE A 229 -1.59 -14.34 32.88
N ASN A 230 -1.47 -15.67 32.80
CA ASN A 230 -2.18 -16.61 33.66
C ASN A 230 -1.25 -16.93 34.85
N GLY A 231 -1.59 -16.46 36.06
CA GLY A 231 -0.83 -16.71 37.29
C GLY A 231 -0.83 -15.50 38.23
N ASP A 232 -0.57 -15.74 39.52
CA ASP A 232 -0.41 -14.67 40.50
C ASP A 232 0.90 -13.91 40.22
N ILE A 233 0.78 -12.75 39.57
CA ILE A 233 1.87 -11.78 39.53
C ILE A 233 1.97 -11.23 40.94
N ASN A 234 2.85 -11.81 41.77
CA ASN A 234 3.22 -11.18 43.03
C ASN A 234 3.63 -9.72 42.73
N ASN A 235 3.05 -8.77 43.45
CA ASN A 235 3.04 -7.31 43.21
C ASN A 235 4.40 -6.62 42.95
N ASN A 236 5.51 -7.35 42.94
CA ASN A 236 6.86 -6.86 42.70
C ASN A 236 7.36 -7.05 41.26
N ASN A 237 6.63 -7.76 40.38
CA ASN A 237 7.06 -8.04 39.00
C ASN A 237 6.21 -7.25 37.98
N ASN A 238 6.63 -6.04 37.65
CA ASN A 238 6.05 -5.30 36.54
C ASN A 238 6.59 -5.84 35.21
N ILE A 239 5.71 -6.38 34.35
CA ILE A 239 6.04 -6.68 32.95
C ILE A 239 5.51 -5.51 32.10
N SER A 240 6.43 -4.69 31.61
CA SER A 240 6.14 -3.66 30.60
C SER A 240 6.59 -4.16 29.24
N LEU A 241 5.70 -4.08 28.24
CA LEU A 241 6.03 -4.38 26.85
C LEU A 241 5.51 -3.25 25.97
N PHE A 242 6.39 -2.66 25.17
CA PHE A 242 6.01 -1.59 24.26
C PHE A 242 5.46 -2.17 22.95
N SER A 243 4.54 -1.44 22.31
CA SER A 243 3.99 -1.85 21.01
C SER A 243 5.09 -1.97 19.96
N GLY A 244 5.32 -3.20 19.46
CA GLY A 244 6.37 -3.51 18.49
C GLY A 244 7.58 -4.24 19.07
N GLU A 245 7.66 -4.44 20.39
CA GLU A 245 8.64 -5.34 21.00
C GLU A 245 8.19 -6.80 20.83
N PHE A 246 9.15 -7.69 20.57
CA PHE A 246 8.90 -9.12 20.67
C PHE A 246 8.84 -9.51 22.16
N LEU A 247 7.97 -10.46 22.48
CA LEU A 247 8.07 -11.14 23.76
C LEU A 247 9.45 -11.79 23.87
N PRO A 248 10.15 -11.66 25.01
CA PRO A 248 11.41 -12.36 25.22
C PRO A 248 11.25 -13.86 24.94
N GLU A 249 12.18 -14.44 24.20
CA GLU A 249 12.30 -15.89 24.10
C GLU A 249 12.52 -16.43 25.53
N ASN A 250 11.79 -17.49 25.91
CA ASN A 250 11.78 -18.15 27.25
C ASN A 250 10.68 -17.73 28.26
N ILE A 251 9.55 -17.17 27.83
CA ILE A 251 8.35 -17.17 28.68
C ILE A 251 7.67 -18.55 28.61
N THR A 252 7.82 -19.35 29.66
CA THR A 252 7.16 -20.66 29.80
C THR A 252 5.98 -20.57 30.77
N CYS A 253 4.82 -21.08 30.38
CA CYS A 253 3.71 -21.32 31.30
C CYS A 253 3.93 -22.66 31.98
N ASN A 254 3.94 -22.69 33.32
CA ASN A 254 3.80 -23.94 34.05
C ASN A 254 2.30 -24.25 34.17
N GLU A 255 1.89 -25.44 33.75
CA GLU A 255 0.54 -25.98 33.99
C GLU A 255 0.37 -26.40 35.45
#